data_AF-A0A3C0CTC2-F1
#
_entry.id   AF-A0A3C0CTC2-F1
#
_cell.length_a   1.000
_cell.length_b   1.000
_cell.length_c   1.000
_cell.angle_alpha   90.00
_cell.angle_beta   90.00
_cell.angle_gamma   90.00
#
_symmetry.space_group_name_H-M   'P 1'
#
loop_
_entity.id
_entity.type
_entity.pdbx_description
1 polymer ?
#
loop_
_entity_poly.entity_id
_entity_poly.type
_entity_poly.pdbx_seq_one_letter_code
_entity_poly.pdbx_strand_id
1 'polypeptide(L)'
;LLNRVARPNDLWLHVKASPSAHVVIRTNNKPQTVPPQVLHAAAELAARHSESKHSSLVPVDYTLRKYVRKQKGGPPGKALYVNERTLFITP
;
A
#
# COMPACT_ATOMS: atom_id res chain seq x y z
N LEU A 1 -1.52 -6.72 -10.49
CA LEU A 1 -2.07 -5.47 -9.92
C LEU A 1 -1.28 -4.22 -10.33
N LEU A 2 -0.06 -4.01 -9.81
CA LEU A 2 0.73 -2.77 -9.97
C LEU A 2 1.06 -2.34 -11.42
N ASN A 3 1.24 -3.28 -12.33
CA ASN A 3 1.61 -3.00 -13.74
C ASN A 3 0.46 -3.14 -14.73
N ARG A 4 -0.67 -3.72 -14.30
CA ARG A 4 -1.80 -4.04 -15.19
C ARG A 4 -3.05 -3.22 -14.89
N VAL A 5 -3.21 -2.76 -13.64
CA VAL A 5 -4.45 -2.12 -13.17
C VAL A 5 -4.19 -0.72 -12.64
N ALA A 6 -3.16 -0.57 -11.80
CA ALA A 6 -2.88 0.68 -11.11
C ALA A 6 -2.30 1.76 -12.06
N ARG A 7 -2.85 2.97 -11.99
CA ARG A 7 -2.40 4.16 -12.71
C ARG A 7 -1.34 4.93 -11.89
N PRO A 8 -0.51 5.78 -12.51
CA PRO A 8 0.57 6.50 -11.82
C PRO A 8 0.14 7.30 -10.57
N ASN A 9 -1.04 7.90 -10.59
CA ASN A 9 -1.57 8.72 -9.49
C ASN A 9 -2.56 7.95 -8.57
N ASP A 10 -2.67 6.64 -8.73
CA ASP A 10 -3.40 5.81 -7.77
C ASP A 10 -2.57 5.66 -6.48
N LEU A 11 -3.24 5.50 -5.34
CA LEU A 11 -2.55 5.21 -4.08
C LEU A 11 -2.28 3.72 -4.00
N TRP A 12 -1.07 3.38 -3.58
CA TRP A 12 -0.64 2.04 -3.27
C TRP A 12 -0.35 1.94 -1.77
N LEU A 13 -0.74 0.83 -1.15
CA LEU A 13 -0.53 0.54 0.25
C LEU A 13 0.07 -0.86 0.44
N HIS A 14 0.90 -1.01 1.47
CA HIS A 14 1.51 -2.27 1.89
C HIS A 14 2.02 -2.17 3.34
N VAL A 15 2.04 -3.27 4.08
CA VAL A 15 2.60 -3.30 5.43
C VAL A 15 4.10 -3.01 5.39
N LYS A 16 4.57 -2.13 6.28
CA LYS A 16 5.96 -1.71 6.32
C LYS A 16 6.85 -2.89 6.72
N ALA A 17 7.88 -3.15 5.91
CA ALA A 17 8.93 -4.15 6.17
C ALA A 17 8.43 -5.59 6.46
N SER A 18 7.17 -5.93 6.16
CA SER A 18 6.60 -7.26 6.36
C SER A 18 5.82 -7.70 5.11
N PRO A 19 5.84 -8.99 4.73
CA PRO A 19 5.02 -9.51 3.64
C PRO A 19 3.52 -9.23 3.86
N SER A 20 2.89 -8.63 2.85
CA SER A 20 1.45 -8.36 2.86
C SER A 20 0.86 -8.25 1.47
N ALA A 21 -0.46 -8.22 1.37
CA ALA A 21 -1.13 -7.89 0.13
C ALA A 21 -0.80 -6.46 -0.33
N HIS A 22 -0.55 -6.30 -1.64
CA HIS A 22 -0.55 -4.98 -2.25
C HIS A 22 -1.97 -4.48 -2.44
N VAL A 23 -2.31 -3.35 -1.82
CA VAL A 23 -3.62 -2.71 -1.96
C VAL A 23 -3.48 -1.47 -2.83
N VAL A 24 -4.48 -1.22 -3.70
CA VAL A 24 -4.51 -0.03 -4.57
C VAL A 24 -5.87 0.63 -4.46
N ILE A 25 -5.87 1.94 -4.20
CA ILE A 25 -7.06 2.80 -4.30
C ILE A 25 -6.98 3.51 -5.64
N ARG A 26 -7.97 3.27 -6.52
CA ARG A 26 -8.07 4.00 -7.79
C ARG A 26 -8.58 5.40 -7.53
N THR A 27 -7.81 6.40 -7.92
CA THR A 27 -8.08 7.80 -7.55
C THR A 27 -8.64 8.63 -8.70
N ASN A 28 -8.69 8.05 -9.92
CA ASN A 28 -9.04 8.78 -11.15
C ASN A 28 -8.24 10.08 -11.31
N ASN A 29 -6.93 10.01 -11.03
CA ASN A 29 -5.99 11.16 -11.02
C ASN A 29 -6.25 12.23 -9.96
N LYS A 30 -7.08 11.95 -8.93
CA LYS A 30 -7.36 12.84 -7.81
C LYS A 30 -7.01 12.20 -6.46
N PRO A 31 -5.73 11.84 -6.20
CA PRO A 31 -5.36 11.17 -4.96
C PRO A 31 -5.66 11.97 -3.69
N GLN A 32 -5.63 13.31 -3.77
CA GLN A 32 -5.94 14.22 -2.68
C GLN A 32 -7.41 14.21 -2.24
N THR A 33 -8.31 13.70 -3.09
CA THR A 33 -9.75 13.63 -2.76
C THR A 33 -10.13 12.30 -2.12
N VAL A 34 -9.17 11.40 -1.89
CA VAL A 34 -9.43 10.12 -1.20
C VAL A 34 -9.79 10.42 0.25
N PRO A 35 -11.00 10.04 0.72
CA PRO A 35 -11.40 10.27 2.10
C PRO A 35 -10.51 9.48 3.07
N PRO A 36 -10.20 10.03 4.26
CA PRO A 36 -9.41 9.32 5.27
C PRO A 36 -9.95 7.92 5.62
N GLN A 37 -11.27 7.76 5.63
CA GLN A 37 -11.93 6.48 5.92
C GLN A 37 -11.63 5.41 4.85
N VAL A 38 -11.57 5.80 3.57
CA VAL A 38 -11.22 4.89 2.47
C VAL A 38 -9.76 4.48 2.57
N LEU A 39 -8.89 5.44 2.92
CA LEU A 39 -7.47 5.16 3.13
C LEU A 39 -7.27 4.20 4.32
N HIS A 40 -8.00 4.40 5.42
CA HIS A 40 -7.97 3.54 6.59
C HIS A 40 -8.45 2.12 6.27
N ALA A 41 -9.60 1.97 5.60
CA ALA A 41 -10.15 0.67 5.22
C ALA A 41 -9.20 -0.10 4.27
N ALA A 42 -8.52 0.61 3.36
CA ALA A 42 -7.50 0.01 2.52
C ALA A 42 -6.27 -0.46 3.31
N ALA A 43 -5.87 0.30 4.34
CA ALA A 43 -4.76 -0.07 5.21
C ALA A 43 -5.10 -1.28 6.10
N GLU A 44 -6.31 -1.34 6.65
CA GLU A 44 -6.83 -2.52 7.34
C GLU A 44 -6.83 -3.76 6.44
N LEU A 45 -7.19 -3.61 5.16
CA LEU A 45 -7.15 -4.71 4.21
C LEU A 45 -5.73 -5.25 4.03
N ALA A 46 -4.74 -4.36 3.91
CA ALA A 46 -3.33 -4.73 3.82
C ALA A 46 -2.85 -5.43 5.10
N ALA A 47 -3.22 -4.89 6.27
CA ALA A 47 -2.85 -5.44 7.57
C ALA A 47 -3.47 -6.83 7.83
N ARG A 48 -4.77 -7.02 7.55
CA ARG A 48 -5.46 -8.32 7.70
C ARG A 48 -4.87 -9.42 6.81
N HIS A 49 -4.35 -9.06 5.64
CA HIS A 49 -3.70 -9.97 4.70
C HIS A 49 -2.17 -9.89 4.79
N SER A 50 -1.64 -9.68 6.00
CA SER A 50 -0.21 -9.68 6.29
C SER A 50 0.14 -10.74 7.32
N GLU A 51 1.43 -11.02 7.46
CA GLU A 51 1.96 -11.82 8.57
C GLU A 51 1.80 -11.11 9.93
N SER A 52 1.65 -9.78 9.93
CA SER A 52 1.48 -8.96 11.15
C SER A 52 0.03 -8.81 11.62
N LYS A 53 -0.93 -9.56 11.05
CA LYS A 53 -2.37 -9.44 11.35
C LYS A 53 -2.78 -9.64 12.82
N HIS A 54 -1.92 -10.26 13.64
CA HIS A 54 -2.16 -10.48 15.07
C HIS A 54 -1.43 -9.46 15.96
N SER A 55 -0.72 -8.50 15.37
CA SER A 55 -0.08 -7.41 16.10
C SER A 55 -1.13 -6.42 16.59
N SER A 56 -0.92 -5.87 17.79
CA SER A 56 -1.73 -4.78 18.34
C SER A 56 -1.56 -3.47 17.57
N LEU A 57 -0.49 -3.33 16.78
CA LEU A 57 -0.27 -2.15 15.94
C LEU A 57 0.53 -2.56 14.70
N VAL A 58 -0.01 -2.25 13.52
CA VAL A 58 0.58 -2.59 12.23
C VAL A 58 0.89 -1.31 11.46
N PRO A 59 2.16 -1.00 11.17
CA PRO A 59 2.52 0.11 10.31
C PRO A 59 2.23 -0.24 8.84
N VAL A 60 1.40 0.56 8.18
CA VAL A 60 1.05 0.43 6.76
C VAL A 60 1.56 1.65 6.02
N ASP A 61 2.48 1.42 5.08
CA ASP A 61 3.00 2.48 4.21
C ASP A 61 2.05 2.70 3.04
N TYR A 62 1.88 3.96 2.65
CA TYR A 62 1.19 4.34 1.43
C TYR A 62 1.93 5.42 0.65
N THR A 63 1.87 5.33 -0.67
CA THR A 63 2.45 6.32 -1.60
C THR A 63 1.71 6.27 -2.93
N LEU A 64 2.01 7.21 -3.84
CA LEU A 64 1.50 7.12 -5.21
C LEU A 64 2.20 5.97 -5.95
N ARG A 65 1.45 5.22 -6.76
CA ARG A 65 1.98 4.09 -7.52
C ARG A 65 3.19 4.47 -8.40
N LYS A 66 3.27 5.70 -8.91
CA LYS A 66 4.44 6.17 -9.69
C LYS A 66 5.76 6.14 -8.92
N TYR A 67 5.71 6.20 -7.59
CA TYR A 67 6.88 6.08 -6.72
C TYR A 67 7.20 4.63 -6.35
N VAL A 68 6.38 3.66 -6.78
CA VAL A 68 6.57 2.23 -6.55
C VAL A 68 7.16 1.58 -7.80
N ARG A 69 8.24 0.82 -7.63
CA ARG A 69 8.92 0.10 -8.69
C ARG A 69 9.18 -1.34 -8.27
N LYS A 70 9.11 -2.27 -9.22
CA LYS A 70 9.55 -3.64 -8.98
C LYS A 70 11.06 -3.65 -8.80
N GLN A 71 11.56 -4.40 -7.81
CA GLN A 71 12.99 -4.65 -7.69
C GLN A 71 13.48 -5.48 -8.89
N LYS A 72 14.34 -4.92 -9.74
CA LYS A 72 14.93 -5.65 -10.88
C LYS A 72 15.82 -6.77 -10.35
N GLY A 73 15.62 -8.00 -10.82
CA GLY A 73 16.35 -9.19 -10.33
C GLY A 73 15.97 -9.64 -8.91
N GLY A 74 15.03 -8.97 -8.24
CA GLY A 74 14.53 -9.40 -6.93
C GLY A 74 13.43 -10.47 -7.02
N PRO A 75 13.08 -11.11 -5.89
CA PRO A 75 12.00 -12.08 -5.84
C PRO A 75 10.66 -11.45 -6.29
N PRO A 76 9.75 -12.24 -6.89
CA PRO A 76 8.41 -11.79 -7.23
C PRO A 76 7.70 -11.14 -6.04
N GLY A 77 6.98 -10.04 -6.28
CA GLY A 77 6.26 -9.29 -5.24
C GLY A 77 7.12 -8.24 -4.51
N LYS A 78 8.46 -8.32 -4.56
CA LYS A 78 9.30 -7.30 -3.91
C LYS A 78 9.22 -5.96 -4.65
N ALA A 79 8.72 -4.95 -3.94
CA ALA A 79 8.59 -3.59 -4.41
C ALA A 79 9.57 -2.66 -3.68
N LEU A 80 10.20 -1.77 -4.44
CA LEU A 80 10.93 -0.62 -3.93
C LEU A 80 10.02 0.60 -4.04
N TYR A 81 9.98 1.43 -3.02
CA TYR A 81 9.15 2.62 -3.01
C TYR A 81 9.80 3.75 -2.23
N VAL A 82 9.36 4.97 -2.52
CA VAL A 82 9.83 6.22 -1.90
C VAL A 82 8.64 7.16 -1.70
N ASN A 83 8.86 8.26 -0.97
CA ASN A 83 7.85 9.28 -0.67
C ASN A 83 6.61 8.70 0.03
N GLU A 84 6.81 7.67 0.83
CA GLU A 84 5.76 7.05 1.61
C GLU A 84 5.37 7.88 2.83
N ARG A 85 4.15 7.63 3.27
CA ARG A 85 3.67 8.00 4.59
C ARG A 85 3.19 6.73 5.27
N THR A 86 3.30 6.68 6.59
CA THR A 86 2.90 5.51 7.37
C THR A 86 1.62 5.79 8.13
N LEU A 87 0.67 4.86 8.08
CA LEU A 87 -0.50 4.78 8.95
C LEU A 87 -0.30 3.66 9.95
N PHE A 88 -0.77 3.85 11.18
CA PHE A 88 -0.77 2.80 12.19
C PHE A 88 -2.18 2.26 12.33
N ILE A 89 -2.34 0.95 12.12
CA ILE A 89 -3.62 0.26 12.14
C ILE A 89 -3.63 -0.75 13.28
N THR A 90 -4.72 -0.76 14.05
CA THR A 90 -5.12 -1.83 14.96
C THR A 90 -6.07 -2.76 14.18
N PRO A 91 -5.58 -3.91 13.66
CA PRO A 91 -6.36 -4.78 12.78
C PRO A 91 -7.51 -5.51 13.48
#